data_AF-A0A435UBA8-F1
#
_entry.id   AF-A0A435UBA8-F1
#
_cell.length_a   1.000
_cell.length_b   1.000
_cell.length_c   1.000
_cell.angle_alpha   90.00
_cell.angle_beta   90.00
_cell.angle_gamma   90.00
#
_symmetry.space_group_name_H-M   'P 1'
#
loop_
_entity.id
_entity.type
_entity.pdbx_description
1 polymer ?
#
loop_
_entity_poly.entity_id
_entity_poly.type
_entity_poly.pdbx_seq_one_letter_code
_entity_poly.pdbx_strand_id
1 'polypeptide(L)'
;AARSMGTSDFDLFRKVILPASIPSIVAGARLAVKSSLFAVIGAEMLAAKSGLGFLIQNSQLMMETADMYAGILTLTVIGLTVNYLLVWFERWATAWKGQSETSLI
;
A
#
# COMPACT_ATOMS: atom_id res chain seq x y z
N ALA A 1 2.56 33.06 -5.35
CA ALA A 1 1.80 33.94 -4.44
C ALA A 1 2.36 33.98 -3.00
N ALA A 2 2.67 32.85 -2.34
CA ALA A 2 3.09 32.85 -0.92
C ALA A 2 4.49 33.47 -0.63
N ARG A 3 5.49 33.36 -1.54
CA ARG A 3 6.79 34.05 -1.39
C ARG A 3 6.67 35.58 -1.44
N SER A 4 5.64 36.10 -2.10
CA SER A 4 5.42 37.55 -2.25
C SER A 4 4.87 38.21 -0.98
N MET A 5 4.49 37.44 0.05
CA MET A 5 3.97 37.93 1.33
C MET A 5 5.00 37.98 2.48
N GLY A 6 6.31 37.84 2.20
CA GLY A 6 7.36 38.03 3.23
C GLY A 6 7.44 36.93 4.30
N THR A 7 6.85 35.76 4.06
CA THR A 7 6.91 34.62 4.98
C THR A 7 8.28 33.93 4.93
N SER A 8 8.88 33.67 6.10
CA SER A 8 10.12 32.88 6.25
C SER A 8 10.03 31.56 5.47
N ASP A 9 11.12 31.15 4.81
CA ASP A 9 11.19 29.90 4.03
C ASP A 9 10.75 28.68 4.84
N PHE A 10 10.95 28.71 6.16
CA PHE A 10 10.56 27.64 7.07
C PHE A 10 9.04 27.56 7.30
N ASP A 11 8.37 28.71 7.40
CA ASP A 11 6.91 28.79 7.50
C ASP A 11 6.25 28.42 6.16
N LEU A 12 6.85 28.83 5.04
CA LEU A 12 6.39 28.43 3.71
C LEU A 12 6.46 26.91 3.52
N PHE A 13 7.56 26.30 3.95
CA PHE A 13 7.73 24.85 3.87
C PHE A 13 6.68 24.11 4.69
N ARG A 14 6.48 24.48 5.97
CA ARG A 14 5.54 23.78 6.87
C ARG A 14 4.07 24.01 6.54
N LYS A 15 3.66 25.23 6.18
CA LYS A 15 2.24 25.58 5.96
C LYS A 15 1.74 25.35 4.55
N VAL A 16 2.63 25.31 3.56
CA VAL A 16 2.23 25.24 2.14
C VAL A 16 2.77 23.99 1.47
N ILE A 17 4.09 23.77 1.51
CA ILE A 17 4.73 22.68 0.76
C ILE A 17 4.43 21.31 1.40
N LEU A 18 4.56 21.20 2.72
CA LEU A 18 4.33 19.96 3.46
C LEU A 18 2.88 19.46 3.28
N PRO A 19 1.82 20.25 3.58
CA PRO A 19 0.44 19.79 3.38
C PRO A 19 0.08 19.53 1.91
N ALA A 20 0.64 20.29 0.96
CA ALA A 20 0.41 20.05 -0.46
C ALA A 20 1.07 18.75 -0.97
N SER A 21 2.13 18.28 -0.31
CA SER A 21 2.88 17.08 -0.70
C SER A 21 2.43 15.81 0.02
N ILE A 22 1.66 15.91 1.13
CA ILE A 22 1.11 14.75 1.82
C ILE A 22 0.32 13.81 0.87
N PRO A 23 -0.56 14.31 -0.03
CA PRO A 23 -1.31 13.44 -0.94
C PRO A 23 -0.42 12.64 -1.89
N SER A 24 0.67 13.24 -2.40
CA SER A 24 1.59 12.54 -3.31
C SER A 24 2.45 11.51 -2.58
N ILE A 25 2.88 11.81 -1.35
CA ILE A 25 3.59 10.85 -0.50
C ILE A 25 2.70 9.65 -0.16
N VAL A 26 1.43 9.89 0.20
CA VAL A 26 0.47 8.82 0.50
C VAL A 26 0.20 7.95 -0.74
N ALA A 27 0.08 8.55 -1.93
CA ALA A 27 -0.06 7.82 -3.18
C ALA A 27 1.17 6.94 -3.49
N GLY A 28 2.38 7.46 -3.28
CA GLY A 28 3.62 6.69 -3.42
C GLY A 28 3.71 5.55 -2.42
N ALA A 29 3.39 5.80 -1.15
CA ALA A 29 3.36 4.79 -0.09
C ALA A 29 2.36 3.67 -0.40
N ARG A 30 1.17 4.01 -0.91
CA ARG A 30 0.16 3.03 -1.37
C ARG A 30 0.74 2.07 -2.40
N LEU A 31 1.47 2.58 -3.39
CA LEU A 31 2.09 1.75 -4.42
C LEU A 31 3.19 0.85 -3.84
N ALA A 32 4.01 1.39 -2.94
CA ALA A 32 5.11 0.66 -2.30
C ALA A 32 4.62 -0.50 -1.44
N VAL A 33 3.54 -0.32 -0.65
CA VAL A 33 3.00 -1.41 0.17
C VAL A 33 2.41 -2.54 -0.68
N LYS A 34 1.75 -2.18 -1.79
CA LYS A 34 1.23 -3.18 -2.73
C LYS A 34 2.34 -4.00 -3.36
N SER A 35 3.44 -3.37 -3.79
CA SER A 35 4.57 -4.08 -4.39
C SER A 35 5.36 -4.89 -3.36
N SER A 36 5.52 -4.39 -2.13
CA SER A 36 6.23 -5.10 -1.07
C SER A 36 5.55 -6.42 -0.69
N LEU A 37 4.21 -6.48 -0.74
CA LEU A 37 3.47 -7.71 -0.45
C LEU A 37 3.93 -8.85 -1.36
N PHE A 38 3.96 -8.62 -2.68
CA PHE A 38 4.43 -9.63 -3.64
C PHE A 38 5.91 -9.95 -3.47
N ALA A 39 6.73 -8.95 -3.16
CA ALA A 39 8.16 -9.15 -2.93
C ALA A 39 8.42 -10.06 -1.71
N VAL A 40 7.73 -9.84 -0.59
CA VAL A 40 7.85 -10.67 0.61
C VAL A 40 7.37 -12.09 0.34
N ILE A 41 6.24 -12.26 -0.35
CA ILE A 41 5.74 -13.60 -0.69
C ILE A 41 6.75 -14.35 -1.57
N GLY A 42 7.31 -13.70 -2.59
CA GLY A 42 8.34 -14.30 -3.43
C GLY A 42 9.59 -14.68 -2.62
N ALA A 43 9.97 -13.86 -1.64
CA ALA A 43 11.07 -14.19 -0.73
C ALA A 43 10.75 -15.40 0.17
N GLU A 44 9.51 -15.51 0.68
CA GLU A 44 9.06 -16.68 1.46
C GLU A 44 9.13 -17.97 0.64
N MET A 45 8.78 -17.91 -0.65
CA MET A 45 8.82 -19.09 -1.53
C MET A 45 10.23 -19.62 -1.77
N LEU A 46 11.24 -18.75 -1.78
CA LEU A 46 12.61 -19.12 -2.15
C LEU A 46 13.52 -19.38 -0.94
N ALA A 47 13.34 -18.63 0.16
CA ALA A 47 14.31 -18.58 1.24
C ALA A 47 13.75 -18.93 2.63
N ALA A 48 12.42 -18.93 2.81
CA ALA A 48 11.84 -19.26 4.10
C ALA A 48 11.63 -20.78 4.25
N LYS A 49 11.71 -21.25 5.51
CA LYS A 49 11.36 -22.64 5.89
C LYS A 49 9.97 -22.74 6.51
N SER A 50 9.24 -21.63 6.52
CA SER A 50 7.92 -21.47 7.12
C SER A 50 7.28 -20.22 6.54
N GLY A 51 5.96 -20.24 6.32
CA GLY A 51 5.22 -19.12 5.73
C GLY A 51 4.17 -19.63 4.76
N LEU A 52 3.30 -18.72 4.30
CA LEU A 52 2.25 -19.08 3.35
C LEU A 52 2.84 -19.33 1.95
N GLY A 53 3.82 -18.52 1.53
CA GLY A 53 4.55 -18.75 0.29
C GLY A 53 5.27 -20.09 0.30
N PHE A 54 5.94 -20.41 1.41
CA PHE A 54 6.58 -21.71 1.62
C PHE A 54 5.58 -22.87 1.57
N LEU A 55 4.43 -22.75 2.24
CA LEU A 55 3.41 -23.81 2.28
C LEU A 55 2.87 -24.10 0.88
N ILE A 56 2.52 -23.06 0.11
CA ILE A 56 2.04 -23.21 -1.27
C ILE A 56 3.12 -23.92 -2.11
N GLN A 57 4.38 -23.49 -2.01
CA GLN A 57 5.48 -24.09 -2.75
C GLN A 57 5.73 -25.55 -2.35
N ASN A 58 5.64 -25.87 -1.05
CA ASN A 58 5.83 -27.21 -0.54
C ASN A 58 4.69 -28.14 -0.96
N SER A 59 3.43 -27.71 -0.81
CA SER A 59 2.25 -28.48 -1.25
C SER A 59 2.25 -28.69 -2.76
N GLN A 60 2.75 -27.73 -3.55
CA GLN A 60 2.97 -27.91 -4.99
C GLN A 60 3.99 -29.02 -5.27
N LEU A 61 5.11 -29.07 -4.54
CA LEU A 61 6.14 -30.10 -4.70
C LEU A 61 5.64 -31.49 -4.28
N MET A 62 4.79 -31.57 -3.25
CA MET A 62 4.17 -32.81 -2.78
C MET A 62 2.94 -33.23 -3.61
N MET A 63 2.58 -32.45 -4.64
CA MET A 63 1.36 -32.62 -5.44
C MET A 63 0.06 -32.63 -4.62
N GLU A 64 0.07 -32.04 -3.42
CA GLU A 64 -1.09 -31.85 -2.56
C GLU A 64 -1.89 -30.63 -3.04
N THR A 65 -2.65 -30.87 -4.10
CA THR A 65 -3.37 -29.82 -4.83
C THR A 65 -4.41 -29.12 -3.95
N ALA A 66 -5.07 -29.87 -3.04
CA ALA A 66 -6.04 -29.32 -2.10
C ALA A 66 -5.41 -28.26 -1.17
N ASP A 67 -4.27 -28.57 -0.55
CA ASP A 67 -3.59 -27.68 0.38
C ASP A 67 -2.93 -26.50 -0.34
N MET A 68 -2.42 -26.73 -1.56
CA MET A 68 -1.92 -25.66 -2.42
C MET A 68 -3.02 -24.61 -2.70
N TYR A 69 -4.22 -25.05 -3.12
CA TYR A 69 -5.33 -24.13 -3.37
C TYR A 69 -5.87 -23.49 -2.09
N ALA A 70 -5.92 -24.21 -0.97
CA ALA A 70 -6.27 -23.63 0.32
C ALA A 70 -5.29 -22.50 0.72
N GLY A 71 -3.98 -22.70 0.49
CA GLY A 71 -2.96 -21.69 0.68
C GLY A 71 -3.15 -20.48 -0.24
N ILE A 72 -3.41 -20.68 -1.53
CA ILE A 72 -3.67 -19.60 -2.50
C ILE A 72 -4.92 -18.79 -2.13
N LEU A 73 -6.00 -19.44 -1.70
CA LEU A 73 -7.22 -18.78 -1.25
C LEU A 73 -6.96 -17.94 0.00
N THR A 74 -6.23 -18.50 0.97
CA THR A 74 -5.83 -17.79 2.19
C THR A 74 -4.97 -16.56 1.86
N LEU A 75 -4.01 -16.70 0.94
CA LEU A 75 -3.18 -15.61 0.46
C LEU A 75 -4.02 -14.52 -0.22
N THR A 76 -5.01 -14.91 -1.02
CA THR A 76 -5.94 -13.98 -1.68
C THR A 76 -6.74 -13.19 -0.65
N VAL A 77 -7.29 -13.86 0.36
CA VAL A 77 -8.02 -13.21 1.45
C VAL A 77 -7.11 -12.20 2.17
N ILE A 78 -5.90 -12.59 2.54
CA ILE A 78 -4.94 -11.70 3.22
C ILE A 78 -4.58 -10.50 2.33
N GLY A 79 -4.28 -10.74 1.05
CA GLY A 79 -3.95 -9.68 0.11
C GLY A 79 -5.09 -8.67 -0.06
N LEU A 80 -6.34 -9.16 -0.12
CA LEU A 80 -7.52 -8.30 -0.13
C LEU A 80 -7.68 -7.55 1.19
N THR A 81 -7.54 -8.20 2.34
CA THR A 81 -7.62 -7.56 3.66
C THR A 81 -6.59 -6.43 3.79
N VAL A 82 -5.34 -6.68 3.41
CA VAL A 82 -4.27 -5.66 3.42
C VAL A 82 -4.62 -4.52 2.47
N ASN A 83 -5.15 -4.81 1.28
CA ASN A 83 -5.58 -3.78 0.33
C ASN A 83 -6.70 -2.90 0.92
N TYR A 84 -7.73 -3.50 1.52
CA TYR A 84 -8.83 -2.78 2.16
C TYR A 84 -8.35 -1.93 3.34
N LEU A 85 -7.50 -2.48 4.22
CA LEU A 85 -6.90 -1.73 5.33
C LEU A 85 -6.11 -0.53 4.82
N LEU A 86 -5.38 -0.72 3.71
CA LEU A 86 -4.59 0.35 3.14
C LEU A 86 -5.46 1.46 2.53
N VAL A 87 -6.53 1.10 1.82
CA VAL A 87 -7.51 2.07 1.30
C VAL A 87 -8.22 2.79 2.44
N TRP A 88 -8.54 2.11 3.54
CA TRP A 88 -9.13 2.72 4.72
C TRP A 88 -8.17 3.73 5.37
N PHE A 89 -6.92 3.34 5.57
CA PHE A 89 -5.88 4.21 6.15
C PHE A 89 -5.63 5.45 5.28
N GLU A 90 -5.62 5.26 3.97
CA GLU A 90 -5.48 6.36 3.03
C GLU A 90 -6.68 7.30 3.07
N ARG A 91 -7.91 6.78 3.07
CA ARG A 91 -9.11 7.61 3.17
C ARG A 91 -9.13 8.43 4.45
N TRP A 92 -8.62 7.88 5.55
CA TRP A 92 -8.42 8.62 6.78
C TRP A 92 -7.35 9.71 6.64
N ALA A 93 -6.18 9.39 6.07
CA ALA A 93 -5.09 10.35 5.87
C ALA A 93 -5.42 11.46 4.85
N THR A 94 -6.29 11.18 3.88
CA THR A 94 -6.73 12.12 2.84
C THR A 94 -8.13 12.69 3.09
N ALA A 95 -8.79 12.37 4.21
CA ALA A 95 -10.14 12.82 4.56
C ALA A 95 -10.29 14.36 4.59
N TRP A 96 -9.18 15.07 4.75
CA TRP A 96 -9.13 16.53 4.71
C TRP A 96 -9.22 17.12 3.29
N LYS A 97 -9.03 16.30 2.25
CA LYS A 97 -9.23 16.69 0.86
C LYS A 97 -10.71 16.54 0.53
N GLY A 98 -11.49 17.57 0.88
CA GLY A 98 -12.82 17.76 0.34
C GLY A 98 -12.80 17.61 -1.19
N GLN A 99 -13.78 16.88 -1.68
CA GLN A 99 -14.09 16.64 -3.08
C GLN A 99 -14.18 17.98 -3.85
N SER A 100 -13.12 18.38 -4.55
CA SER A 100 -13.15 19.53 -5.46
C SER A 100 -12.45 19.18 -6.77
N GLU A 101 -13.04 18.26 -7.54
CA GLU A 101 -12.87 18.10 -9.00
C GLU A 101 -13.61 16.82 -9.45
N THR A 102 -14.95 16.89 -9.48
CA THR A 102 -15.74 15.94 -10.29
C THR A 102 -16.87 16.67 -11.03
N SER A 103 -16.71 17.97 -11.26
CA SER A 103 -17.48 18.70 -12.26
C SER A 103 -16.53 19.02 -13.41
N LEU A 104 -16.91 18.65 -14.63
CA LEU A 104 -16.22 18.90 -15.91
C LEU A 104 -15.36 17.74 -16.44
N ILE A 105 -15.95 16.54 -16.57
CA ILE A 105 -16.13 15.92 -17.91
C ILE A 105 -17.34 14.98 -17.89
#